data_AF-A0A3S1X1L4-F1
#
_entry.id   AF-A0A3S1X1L4-F1
#
_cell.length_a   1.000
_cell.length_b   1.000
_cell.length_c   1.000
_cell.angle_alpha   90.00
_cell.angle_beta   90.00
_cell.angle_gamma   90.00
#
_symmetry.space_group_name_H-M   'P 1'
#
loop_
_entity.id
_entity.type
_entity.pdbx_description
1 polymer ?
#
loop_
_entity_poly.entity_id
_entity_poly.type
_entity_poly.pdbx_seq_one_letter_code
_entity_poly.pdbx_strand_id
1 'polypeptide(L)'
;VREQIETKTDAAKEGGAWLEMRLQQLRTQMNEAMAKAQQFRSRHDYSVGIEAKADGTSAEPTLEELEVTAETYQKMYESFLQAYTNSVSQQSYPVADARVITAATAPLNPSAPRPKLMLAFAVVAGLIFGIGLAFVRHAFDWTIRSPRQIRDNLGVECLGELPPIGRRSGLVDQVARSPQSRYSHSLRKVRTEISLAETSRPIRFLGLTAVSNDGSKSSVASNLATLYSMSG
;
A
#
# COMPACT_ATOMS: atom_id res chain seq x y z
N VAL A 1 -25.47 2.65 -14.76
CA VAL A 1 -25.88 1.28 -14.34
C VAL A 1 -27.40 1.10 -14.40
N ARG A 2 -28.23 1.96 -13.78
CA ARG A 2 -29.71 1.84 -13.84
C ARG A 2 -30.29 1.87 -15.27
N GLU A 3 -29.80 2.79 -16.10
CA GLU A 3 -30.22 2.95 -17.50
C GLU A 3 -29.88 1.74 -18.40
N GLN A 4 -28.82 0.99 -18.07
CA GLN A 4 -28.44 -0.24 -18.78
C GLN A 4 -29.29 -1.46 -18.37
N ILE A 5 -29.98 -1.39 -17.23
CA ILE A 5 -30.85 -2.48 -16.77
C ILE A 5 -32.23 -2.34 -17.43
N GLU A 6 -32.76 -1.12 -17.51
CA GLU A 6 -34.06 -0.83 -18.13
C GLU A 6 -34.07 -1.14 -19.64
N THR A 7 -33.03 -0.71 -20.36
CA THR A 7 -32.88 -1.02 -21.80
C THR A 7 -32.78 -2.52 -22.11
N LYS A 8 -32.21 -3.32 -21.19
CA LYS A 8 -32.16 -4.79 -21.33
C LYS A 8 -33.50 -5.45 -21.04
N THR A 9 -34.28 -4.91 -20.11
CA THR A 9 -35.61 -5.46 -19.80
C THR A 9 -36.63 -5.19 -20.90
N ASP A 10 -36.55 -4.04 -21.59
CA ASP A 10 -37.46 -3.72 -22.69
C ASP A 10 -37.12 -4.53 -23.95
N ALA A 11 -35.84 -4.65 -24.30
CA ALA A 11 -35.39 -5.51 -25.39
C ALA A 11 -35.78 -6.99 -25.21
N ALA A 12 -35.80 -7.49 -23.97
CA ALA A 12 -36.22 -8.86 -23.67
C ALA A 12 -37.73 -9.07 -23.86
N LYS A 13 -38.56 -8.07 -23.53
CA LYS A 13 -40.02 -8.12 -23.74
C LYS A 13 -40.37 -8.07 -25.23
N GLU A 14 -39.73 -7.18 -25.97
CA GLU A 14 -39.90 -7.07 -27.43
C GLU A 14 -39.43 -8.35 -28.15
N GLY A 15 -38.31 -8.94 -27.71
CA GLY A 15 -37.81 -10.21 -28.22
C GLY A 15 -38.78 -11.38 -28.02
N GLY A 16 -39.44 -11.45 -26.86
CA GLY A 16 -40.46 -12.47 -26.56
C GLY A 16 -41.67 -12.38 -27.49
N ALA A 17 -42.23 -11.17 -27.67
CA ALA A 17 -43.37 -10.93 -28.55
C ALA A 17 -43.04 -11.25 -30.02
N TRP A 18 -41.83 -10.91 -30.47
CA TRP A 18 -41.37 -11.27 -31.81
C TRP A 18 -41.27 -12.80 -32.00
N LEU A 19 -40.75 -13.51 -30.99
CA LEU A 19 -40.58 -14.96 -31.07
C LEU A 19 -41.92 -15.70 -31.14
N GLU A 20 -42.91 -15.24 -30.37
CA GLU A 20 -44.28 -15.78 -30.43
C GLU A 20 -44.92 -15.58 -31.80
N MET A 21 -44.82 -14.36 -32.36
CA MET A 21 -45.31 -14.06 -33.70
C MET A 21 -44.63 -14.95 -34.75
N ARG A 22 -43.30 -15.15 -34.63
CA ARG A 22 -42.53 -15.98 -35.55
C ARG A 22 -42.92 -17.45 -35.45
N LEU A 23 -43.17 -17.97 -34.26
CA LEU A 23 -43.61 -19.35 -34.03
C LEU A 23 -45.01 -19.59 -34.62
N GLN A 24 -45.92 -18.62 -34.48
CA GLN A 24 -47.23 -18.68 -35.12
C GLN A 24 -47.13 -18.70 -36.64
N GLN A 25 -46.26 -17.86 -37.22
CA GLN A 25 -46.01 -17.81 -38.66
C GLN A 25 -45.42 -19.12 -39.20
N LEU A 26 -44.48 -19.73 -38.48
CA LEU A 26 -43.90 -21.03 -38.84
C LEU A 26 -44.94 -22.14 -38.78
N ARG A 27 -45.80 -22.13 -37.75
CA ARG A 27 -46.91 -23.10 -37.62
C ARG A 27 -47.88 -23.01 -38.80
N THR A 28 -48.24 -21.80 -39.24
CA THR A 28 -49.14 -21.64 -40.39
C THR A 28 -48.49 -22.08 -41.69
N GLN A 29 -47.23 -21.73 -41.95
CA GLN A 29 -46.48 -22.18 -43.13
C GLN A 29 -46.31 -23.71 -43.17
N MET A 30 -46.00 -24.32 -42.03
CA MET A 30 -45.89 -25.78 -41.89
C MET A 30 -47.21 -26.47 -42.22
N ASN A 31 -48.33 -25.98 -41.66
CA ASN A 31 -49.66 -26.53 -41.93
C ASN A 31 -50.05 -26.37 -43.41
N GLU A 32 -49.71 -25.24 -44.03
CA GLU A 32 -49.97 -25.00 -45.46
C GLU A 32 -49.14 -25.93 -46.35
N ALA A 33 -47.85 -26.11 -46.05
CA ALA A 33 -46.98 -27.04 -46.77
C ALA A 33 -47.46 -28.50 -46.64
N MET A 34 -47.84 -28.93 -45.44
CA MET A 34 -48.42 -30.26 -45.22
C MET A 34 -49.75 -30.44 -45.97
N ALA A 35 -50.62 -29.42 -45.96
CA ALA A 35 -51.88 -29.46 -46.69
C ALA A 35 -51.65 -29.57 -48.21
N LYS A 36 -50.65 -28.86 -48.76
CA LYS A 36 -50.27 -28.96 -50.19
C LYS A 36 -49.72 -30.35 -50.53
N ALA A 37 -48.82 -30.89 -49.71
CA ALA A 37 -48.29 -32.25 -49.89
C ALA A 37 -49.39 -33.32 -49.82
N GLN A 38 -50.31 -33.19 -48.85
CA GLN A 38 -51.43 -34.12 -48.70
C GLN A 38 -52.46 -34.00 -49.84
N GLN A 39 -52.74 -32.78 -50.32
CA GLN A 39 -53.58 -32.57 -51.49
C GLN A 39 -52.96 -33.19 -52.75
N PHE A 40 -51.65 -33.01 -52.95
CA PHE A 40 -50.92 -33.61 -54.07
C PHE A 40 -50.97 -35.14 -54.00
N ARG A 41 -50.71 -35.71 -52.81
CA ARG A 41 -50.86 -37.15 -52.56
C ARG A 41 -52.28 -37.63 -52.87
N SER A 42 -53.32 -36.96 -52.37
CA SER A 42 -54.72 -37.37 -52.64
C SER A 42 -55.12 -37.31 -54.12
N ARG A 43 -54.55 -36.35 -54.87
CA ARG A 43 -54.82 -36.19 -56.31
C ARG A 43 -54.10 -37.24 -57.15
N HIS A 44 -52.91 -37.67 -56.75
CA HIS A 44 -52.12 -38.66 -57.48
C HIS A 44 -52.30 -40.10 -57.02
N ASP A 45 -52.69 -40.35 -55.76
CA ASP A 45 -53.00 -41.69 -55.23
C ASP A 45 -54.21 -42.32 -55.93
N TYR A 46 -55.12 -41.49 -56.47
CA TYR A 46 -56.21 -41.94 -57.34
C TYR A 46 -55.78 -42.36 -58.76
N SER A 47 -54.57 -41.99 -59.21
CA SER A 47 -54.07 -42.30 -60.57
C SER A 47 -53.06 -43.45 -60.64
N VAL A 48 -52.62 -44.03 -59.52
CA VAL A 48 -51.63 -45.13 -59.50
C VAL A 48 -52.25 -46.49 -59.93
N GLY A 49 -53.52 -46.51 -60.34
CA GLY A 49 -54.15 -47.69 -60.95
C GLY A 49 -54.05 -47.77 -62.48
N ILE A 50 -53.70 -46.71 -63.21
CA ILE A 50 -53.69 -46.71 -64.68
C ILE A 50 -52.54 -45.84 -65.20
N GLU A 51 -51.65 -46.46 -65.98
CA GLU A 51 -50.58 -45.82 -66.74
C GLU A 51 -51.07 -44.56 -67.47
N ALA A 52 -50.48 -43.40 -67.17
CA ALA A 52 -50.60 -42.22 -68.02
C ALA A 52 -49.26 -41.47 -68.09
N LYS A 53 -48.64 -41.63 -69.25
CA LYS A 53 -47.48 -40.92 -69.78
C LYS A 53 -47.99 -39.66 -70.49
N ALA A 54 -47.59 -38.46 -70.07
CA ALA A 54 -47.49 -37.24 -70.90
C ALA A 54 -46.99 -36.11 -69.99
N ASP A 55 -45.80 -35.55 -70.21
CA ASP A 55 -45.38 -34.61 -71.27
C ASP A 55 -45.55 -33.15 -70.82
N GLY A 56 -44.51 -32.38 -71.10
CA GLY A 56 -44.09 -31.23 -70.32
C GLY A 56 -44.96 -29.98 -70.40
N THR A 57 -44.46 -28.95 -69.71
CA THR A 57 -44.92 -27.55 -69.70
C THR A 57 -45.94 -27.18 -68.61
N SER A 58 -45.64 -27.52 -67.37
CA SER A 58 -45.88 -26.65 -66.21
C SER A 58 -44.93 -27.10 -65.11
N ALA A 59 -44.25 -26.16 -64.45
CA ALA A 59 -43.34 -26.43 -63.35
C ALA A 59 -44.13 -26.92 -62.12
N GLU A 60 -44.67 -28.14 -62.19
CA GLU A 60 -45.28 -28.79 -61.05
C GLU A 60 -44.16 -29.34 -60.16
N PRO A 61 -44.06 -28.89 -58.90
CA PRO A 61 -43.06 -29.40 -57.98
C PRO A 61 -43.29 -30.88 -57.76
N THR A 62 -42.20 -31.65 -57.78
CA THR A 62 -42.25 -33.11 -57.56
C THR A 62 -42.75 -33.44 -56.14
N LEU A 63 -43.35 -34.62 -55.93
CA LEU A 63 -43.77 -35.09 -54.60
C LEU A 63 -42.64 -35.00 -53.57
N GLU A 64 -41.44 -35.39 -54.00
CA GLU A 64 -40.22 -35.33 -53.20
C GLU A 64 -39.90 -33.90 -52.74
N GLU A 65 -40.09 -32.89 -53.60
CA GLU A 65 -39.88 -31.48 -53.25
C GLU A 65 -40.90 -30.96 -52.22
N LEU A 66 -42.17 -31.36 -52.34
CA LEU A 66 -43.22 -31.00 -51.36
C LEU A 66 -43.01 -31.69 -50.01
N GLU A 67 -42.52 -32.94 -50.00
CA GLU A 67 -42.20 -33.66 -48.77
C GLU A 67 -40.95 -33.07 -48.08
N VAL A 68 -39.90 -32.76 -48.86
CA VAL A 68 -38.68 -32.12 -48.35
C VAL A 68 -38.99 -30.73 -47.78
N THR A 69 -39.86 -29.94 -48.43
CA THR A 69 -40.27 -28.63 -47.90
C THR A 69 -41.07 -28.77 -46.60
N ALA A 70 -42.01 -29.72 -46.51
CA ALA A 70 -42.76 -29.99 -45.28
C ALA A 70 -41.84 -30.43 -44.12
N GLU A 71 -40.89 -31.33 -44.39
CA GLU A 71 -39.91 -31.79 -43.41
C GLU A 71 -38.99 -30.65 -42.95
N THR A 72 -38.61 -29.75 -43.87
CA THR A 72 -37.81 -28.56 -43.56
C THR A 72 -38.56 -27.62 -42.61
N TYR A 73 -39.84 -27.33 -42.87
CA TYR A 73 -40.66 -26.50 -41.99
C TYR A 73 -40.88 -27.14 -40.62
N GLN A 74 -41.02 -28.47 -40.57
CA GLN A 74 -41.13 -29.22 -39.32
C GLN A 74 -39.85 -29.09 -38.47
N LYS A 75 -38.67 -29.33 -39.06
CA LYS A 75 -37.37 -29.18 -38.38
C LYS A 75 -37.13 -27.75 -37.90
N MET A 76 -37.48 -26.76 -38.73
CA MET A 76 -37.41 -25.36 -38.32
C MET A 76 -38.31 -25.11 -37.11
N TYR A 77 -39.58 -25.50 -37.16
CA TYR A 77 -40.51 -25.32 -36.04
C TYR A 77 -40.00 -25.96 -34.74
N GLU A 78 -39.49 -27.19 -34.81
CA GLU A 78 -38.93 -27.90 -33.66
C GLU A 78 -37.72 -27.17 -33.06
N SER A 79 -36.77 -26.72 -33.89
CA SER A 79 -35.61 -25.95 -33.42
C SER A 79 -35.99 -24.63 -32.75
N PHE A 80 -37.00 -23.92 -33.29
CA PHE A 80 -37.51 -22.67 -32.71
C PHE A 80 -38.25 -22.91 -31.39
N LEU A 81 -39.01 -23.99 -31.29
CA LEU A 81 -39.70 -24.38 -30.06
C LEU A 81 -38.69 -24.76 -28.97
N GLN A 82 -37.63 -25.46 -29.33
CA GLN A 82 -36.53 -25.77 -28.41
C GLN A 82 -35.78 -24.50 -27.97
N ALA A 83 -35.50 -23.57 -28.88
CA ALA A 83 -34.91 -22.28 -28.53
C ALA A 83 -35.83 -21.43 -27.64
N TYR A 84 -37.15 -21.45 -27.87
CA TYR A 84 -38.14 -20.77 -27.03
C TYR A 84 -38.17 -21.34 -25.62
N THR A 85 -38.28 -22.66 -25.48
CA THR A 85 -38.30 -23.32 -24.16
C THR A 85 -37.01 -23.07 -23.38
N ASN A 86 -35.85 -23.15 -24.04
CA ASN A 86 -34.56 -22.79 -23.45
C ASN A 86 -34.52 -21.32 -23.02
N SER A 87 -35.02 -20.39 -23.83
CA SER A 87 -35.04 -18.96 -23.52
C SER A 87 -35.99 -18.63 -22.36
N VAL A 88 -37.19 -19.22 -22.33
CA VAL A 88 -38.15 -19.05 -21.23
C VAL A 88 -37.62 -19.63 -19.92
N SER A 89 -36.90 -20.76 -19.98
CA SER A 89 -36.24 -21.36 -18.81
C SER A 89 -35.06 -20.53 -18.30
N GLN A 90 -34.32 -19.85 -19.18
CA GLN A 90 -33.27 -18.91 -18.78
C GLN A 90 -33.83 -17.57 -18.27
N GLN A 91 -34.95 -17.10 -18.81
CA GLN A 91 -35.65 -15.90 -18.36
C GLN A 91 -36.26 -16.08 -16.95
N SER A 92 -36.54 -17.32 -16.57
CA SER A 92 -36.92 -17.68 -15.19
C SER A 92 -35.70 -17.81 -14.26
N TYR A 93 -34.58 -17.15 -14.60
CA TYR A 93 -33.71 -16.62 -13.56
C TYR A 93 -34.60 -15.82 -12.62
N PRO A 94 -34.72 -16.19 -11.33
CA PRO A 94 -35.45 -15.36 -10.40
C PRO A 94 -34.78 -14.00 -10.47
N VAL A 95 -35.46 -13.01 -11.05
CA VAL A 95 -35.17 -11.62 -10.80
C VAL A 95 -35.14 -11.57 -9.30
N ALA A 96 -33.94 -11.41 -8.73
CA ALA A 96 -33.78 -11.30 -7.31
C ALA A 96 -34.59 -10.06 -6.95
N ASP A 97 -35.84 -10.27 -6.57
CA ASP A 97 -36.73 -9.25 -6.06
C ASP A 97 -36.09 -8.88 -4.74
N ALA A 98 -35.16 -7.92 -4.82
CA ALA A 98 -34.35 -7.44 -3.73
C ALA A 98 -35.27 -6.56 -2.88
N ARG A 99 -36.23 -7.21 -2.23
CA ARG A 99 -37.08 -6.58 -1.25
C ARG A 99 -36.20 -6.36 -0.02
N VAL A 100 -36.04 -5.10 0.37
CA VAL A 100 -35.31 -4.75 1.58
C VAL A 100 -36.11 -5.28 2.77
N ILE A 101 -35.76 -6.46 3.28
CA ILE A 101 -36.44 -7.10 4.42
C ILE A 101 -36.12 -6.34 5.71
N THR A 102 -34.90 -5.76 5.81
CA THR A 102 -34.47 -4.92 6.94
C THR A 102 -33.52 -3.82 6.47
N ALA A 103 -33.62 -2.62 7.07
CA ALA A 103 -32.63 -1.57 6.86
C ALA A 103 -31.29 -1.99 7.48
N ALA A 104 -30.18 -1.73 6.78
CA ALA A 104 -28.84 -2.04 7.28
C ALA A 104 -28.63 -1.37 8.64
N THR A 105 -28.34 -2.18 9.66
CA THR A 105 -28.11 -1.67 11.02
C THR A 105 -26.80 -0.89 11.02
N ALA A 106 -26.85 0.38 11.44
CA ALA A 106 -25.65 1.18 11.59
C ALA A 106 -24.71 0.47 12.60
N PRO A 107 -23.41 0.33 12.29
CA PRO A 107 -22.50 -0.36 13.18
C PRO A 107 -22.39 0.42 14.50
N LEU A 108 -22.51 -0.29 15.63
CA LEU A 108 -22.43 0.26 16.99
C LEU A 108 -21.08 0.96 17.26
N ASN A 109 -20.04 0.61 16.50
CA ASN A 109 -18.73 1.24 16.53
C ASN A 109 -18.26 1.51 15.10
N PRO A 110 -17.50 2.60 14.87
CA PRO A 110 -16.94 2.88 13.55
C PRO A 110 -16.06 1.70 13.11
N SER A 111 -16.42 1.06 11.98
CA SER A 111 -15.65 -0.04 11.39
C SER A 111 -14.26 0.40 10.94
N ALA A 112 -14.12 1.67 10.54
CA ALA A 112 -12.85 2.29 10.16
C ALA A 112 -12.92 3.83 10.36
N PRO A 113 -11.78 4.50 10.63
CA PRO A 113 -10.49 3.95 11.04
C PRO A 113 -10.51 3.51 12.52
N ARG A 114 -9.59 2.62 12.93
CA ARG A 114 -9.45 2.16 14.33
C ARG A 114 -8.47 3.07 15.09
N PRO A 115 -8.92 4.15 15.75
CA PRO A 115 -8.01 5.20 16.25
C PRO A 115 -7.04 4.70 17.32
N LYS A 116 -7.47 3.75 18.16
CA LYS A 116 -6.63 3.16 19.21
C LYS A 116 -5.42 2.41 18.63
N LEU A 117 -5.59 1.69 17.53
CA LEU A 117 -4.49 0.98 16.86
C LEU A 117 -3.54 1.97 16.19
N MET A 118 -4.07 2.99 15.50
CA MET A 118 -3.23 4.03 14.91
C MET A 118 -2.40 4.78 15.97
N LEU A 119 -3.00 5.11 17.11
CA LEU A 119 -2.30 5.75 18.21
C LEU A 119 -1.22 4.84 18.81
N ALA A 120 -1.50 3.55 19.00
CA ALA A 120 -0.50 2.59 19.47
C ALA A 120 0.70 2.50 18.50
N PHE A 121 0.44 2.41 17.19
CA PHE A 121 1.49 2.41 16.18
C PHE A 121 2.28 3.72 16.16
N ALA A 122 1.60 4.86 16.24
CA ALA A 122 2.26 6.17 16.26
C ALA A 122 3.19 6.34 17.47
N VAL A 123 2.75 5.89 18.65
CA VAL A 123 3.58 5.92 19.87
C VAL A 123 4.82 5.04 19.72
N VAL A 124 4.65 3.80 19.25
CA VAL A 124 5.78 2.87 19.06
C VAL A 124 6.75 3.42 18.01
N ALA A 125 6.24 3.87 16.86
CA ALA A 125 7.06 4.43 15.79
C ALA A 125 7.79 5.71 16.25
N GLY A 126 7.10 6.61 16.96
CA GLY A 126 7.69 7.83 17.50
C GLY A 126 8.79 7.55 18.53
N LEU A 127 8.62 6.52 19.38
CA LEU A 127 9.62 6.13 20.37
C LEU A 127 10.87 5.55 19.69
N ILE A 128 10.69 4.66 18.71
CA ILE A 128 11.81 4.11 17.93
C ILE A 128 12.56 5.23 17.20
N PHE A 129 11.82 6.14 16.56
CA PHE A 129 12.40 7.27 15.83
C PHE A 129 13.13 8.24 16.77
N GLY A 130 12.56 8.53 17.94
CA GLY A 130 13.18 9.38 18.96
C GLY A 130 14.48 8.80 19.51
N ILE A 131 14.50 7.49 19.83
CA ILE A 131 15.72 6.81 20.27
C ILE A 131 16.76 6.80 19.15
N GLY A 132 16.35 6.50 17.91
CA GLY A 132 17.24 6.53 16.75
C GLY A 132 17.88 7.91 16.57
N LEU A 133 17.08 8.98 16.66
CA LEU A 133 17.56 10.36 16.54
C LEU A 133 18.50 10.74 17.69
N ALA A 134 18.23 10.28 18.92
CA ALA A 134 19.12 10.49 20.06
C ALA A 134 20.48 9.79 19.86
N PHE A 135 20.48 8.57 19.33
CA PHE A 135 21.70 7.84 18.99
C PHE A 135 22.49 8.54 17.88
N VAL A 136 21.82 8.99 16.82
CA VAL A 136 22.47 9.76 15.75
C VAL A 136 23.08 11.04 16.32
N ARG A 137 22.31 11.81 17.10
CA ARG A 137 22.85 13.00 17.79
C ARG A 137 24.06 12.67 18.66
N HIS A 138 24.03 11.55 19.36
CA HIS A 138 25.14 11.14 20.21
C HIS A 138 26.37 10.70 19.40
N ALA A 139 26.18 10.03 18.26
CA ALA A 139 27.26 9.63 17.37
C ALA A 139 27.95 10.83 16.71
N PHE A 140 27.20 11.90 16.44
CA PHE A 140 27.75 13.18 15.95
C PHE A 140 28.33 14.06 17.07
N ASP A 141 28.23 13.65 18.34
CA ASP A 141 28.84 14.36 19.46
C ASP A 141 30.32 13.96 19.61
N TRP A 142 31.22 14.72 18.99
CA TRP A 142 32.68 14.60 19.16
C TRP A 142 33.20 15.26 20.45
N THR A 143 32.38 15.38 21.49
CA THR A 143 32.85 15.85 22.79
C THR A 143 33.84 14.84 23.38
N ILE A 144 35.06 15.29 23.62
CA ILE A 144 36.08 14.53 24.35
C ILE A 144 35.70 14.51 25.83
N ARG A 145 35.36 13.32 26.36
CA ARG A 145 34.94 13.14 27.76
C ARG A 145 35.95 12.37 28.60
N SER A 146 36.99 11.82 27.96
CA SER A 146 38.02 11.04 28.65
C SER A 146 39.43 11.47 28.25
N PRO A 147 40.37 11.56 29.21
CA PRO A 147 41.77 11.85 28.91
C PRO A 147 42.44 10.79 28.02
N ARG A 148 41.91 9.54 28.00
CA ARG A 148 42.39 8.50 27.07
C ARG A 148 42.07 8.85 25.62
N GLN A 149 40.88 9.42 25.37
CA GLN A 149 40.49 9.87 24.04
C GLN A 149 41.43 10.98 23.52
N ILE A 150 41.98 11.83 24.40
CA ILE A 150 42.97 12.85 24.03
C ILE A 150 44.24 12.19 23.49
N ARG A 151 44.77 11.20 24.21
CA ARG A 151 45.98 10.49 23.78
C ARG A 151 45.75 9.69 22.50
N ASP A 152 44.64 8.97 22.41
CA ASP A 152 44.36 8.09 21.27
C ASP A 152 44.03 8.88 19.98
N ASN A 153 43.37 10.05 20.09
CA ASN A 153 42.96 10.85 18.92
C ASN A 153 43.96 11.94 18.54
N LEU A 154 44.64 12.58 19.52
CA LEU A 154 45.55 13.70 19.27
C LEU A 154 47.03 13.35 19.46
N GLY A 155 47.35 12.18 20.03
CA GLY A 155 48.74 11.77 20.29
C GLY A 155 49.46 12.60 21.36
N VAL A 156 48.73 13.39 22.14
CA VAL A 156 49.29 14.23 23.22
C VAL A 156 49.00 13.62 24.60
N GLU A 157 49.98 13.75 25.50
CA GLU A 157 49.81 13.28 26.88
C GLU A 157 48.94 14.26 27.69
N CYS A 158 48.05 13.71 28.51
CA CYS A 158 47.17 14.52 29.35
C CYS A 158 47.85 14.82 30.69
N LEU A 159 48.28 16.07 30.88
CA LEU A 159 48.94 16.52 32.12
C LEU A 159 48.01 16.49 33.35
N GLY A 160 46.70 16.64 33.15
CA GLY A 160 45.72 16.58 34.22
C GLY A 160 44.34 17.11 33.83
N GLU A 161 43.33 16.73 34.61
CA GLU A 161 41.95 17.18 34.45
C GLU A 161 41.62 18.20 35.54
N LEU A 162 41.12 19.37 35.14
CA LEU A 162 40.75 20.43 36.07
C LEU A 162 39.22 20.46 36.22
N PRO A 163 38.68 20.34 37.45
CA PRO A 163 37.25 20.39 37.65
C PRO A 163 36.69 21.78 37.29
N PRO A 164 35.46 21.86 36.76
CA PRO A 164 34.87 23.13 36.38
C PRO A 164 34.70 24.03 37.61
N ILE A 165 35.30 25.22 37.53
CA ILE A 165 35.11 26.28 38.52
C ILE A 165 33.90 27.10 38.07
N GLY A 166 32.86 27.18 38.92
CA GLY A 166 31.63 27.89 38.58
C GLY A 166 31.90 29.36 38.27
N ARG A 167 31.16 29.96 37.32
CA ARG A 167 31.32 31.36 36.84
C ARG A 167 31.34 32.43 37.94
N ARG A 168 30.85 32.12 39.15
CA ARG A 168 30.86 33.02 40.33
C ARG A 168 32.16 32.99 41.12
N SER A 169 32.97 31.95 40.99
CA SER A 169 34.29 31.89 41.61
C SER A 169 35.31 32.48 40.65
N GLY A 170 35.44 33.80 40.66
CA GLY A 170 36.48 34.52 39.92
C GLY A 170 37.87 34.05 40.37
N LEU A 171 38.43 33.04 39.71
CA LEU A 171 39.33 33.06 38.54
C LEU A 171 40.79 33.45 38.82
N VAL A 172 41.07 34.11 39.93
CA VAL A 172 42.45 34.55 40.28
C VAL A 172 42.67 34.14 41.72
N ASP A 173 43.71 33.34 41.98
CA ASP A 173 44.17 33.00 43.33
C ASP A 173 43.32 31.98 44.14
N GLN A 174 42.51 31.16 43.46
CA GLN A 174 41.73 30.09 44.10
C GLN A 174 42.61 29.07 44.83
N VAL A 175 43.83 28.86 44.32
CA VAL A 175 44.82 27.97 44.96
C VAL A 175 45.31 28.52 46.30
N ALA A 176 45.46 29.83 46.42
CA ALA A 176 45.80 30.48 47.69
C ALA A 176 44.63 30.49 48.66
N ARG A 177 43.43 30.82 48.18
CA ARG A 177 42.23 30.97 49.01
C ARG A 177 41.67 29.64 49.52
N SER A 178 41.81 28.57 48.74
CA SER A 178 41.23 27.27 49.07
C SER A 178 42.19 26.14 48.72
N PRO A 179 43.31 26.01 49.48
CA PRO A 179 44.38 25.08 49.13
C PRO A 179 43.97 23.61 49.14
N GLN A 180 42.90 23.23 49.86
CA GLN A 180 42.37 21.86 49.89
C GLN A 180 41.28 21.60 48.84
N SER A 181 41.00 22.54 47.94
CA SER A 181 39.98 22.35 46.91
C SER A 181 40.40 21.28 45.88
N ARG A 182 39.41 20.63 45.25
CA ARG A 182 39.67 19.66 44.15
C ARG A 182 40.43 20.30 42.99
N TYR A 183 40.17 21.58 42.72
CA TYR A 183 40.89 22.35 41.71
C TYR A 183 42.37 22.53 42.07
N SER A 184 42.67 22.91 43.32
CA SER A 184 44.05 23.08 43.81
C SER A 184 44.83 21.78 43.82
N HIS A 185 44.21 20.67 44.22
CA HIS A 185 44.83 19.33 44.15
C HIS A 185 45.16 18.94 42.70
N SER A 186 44.23 19.18 41.77
CA SER A 186 44.44 18.89 40.35
C SER A 186 45.55 19.74 39.75
N LEU A 187 45.62 21.04 40.11
CA LEU A 187 46.69 21.93 39.64
C LEU A 187 48.06 21.59 40.24
N ARG A 188 48.12 21.14 41.50
CA ARG A 188 49.36 20.62 42.09
C ARG A 188 49.83 19.35 41.39
N LYS A 189 48.92 18.46 41.01
CA LYS A 189 49.25 17.28 40.22
C LYS A 189 49.83 17.66 38.85
N VAL A 190 49.21 18.61 38.15
CA VAL A 190 49.76 19.14 36.88
C VAL A 190 51.16 19.70 37.08
N ARG A 191 51.37 20.46 38.15
CA ARG A 191 52.69 21.00 38.48
C ARG A 191 53.73 19.91 38.75
N THR A 192 53.39 18.86 39.50
CA THR A 192 54.33 17.77 39.77
C THR A 192 54.77 17.08 38.49
N GLU A 193 53.86 16.91 37.53
CA GLU A 193 54.19 16.37 36.20
C GLU A 193 55.11 17.33 35.41
N ILE A 194 54.85 18.64 35.44
CA ILE A 194 55.73 19.63 34.80
C ILE A 194 57.11 19.64 35.43
N SER A 195 57.21 19.57 36.77
CA SER A 195 58.48 19.54 37.49
C SER A 195 59.27 18.24 37.22
N LEU A 196 58.56 17.12 37.02
CA LEU A 196 59.16 15.87 36.57
C LEU A 196 59.73 16.00 35.14
N ALA A 197 59.02 16.67 34.24
CA ALA A 197 59.51 16.97 32.90
C ALA A 197 60.72 17.92 32.91
N GLU A 198 60.73 18.89 33.83
CA GLU A 198 61.83 19.85 34.02
C GLU A 198 63.15 19.17 34.41
N THR A 199 63.09 18.07 35.16
CA THR A 199 64.26 17.26 35.51
C THR A 199 65.00 16.76 34.27
N SER A 200 64.28 16.48 33.18
CA SER A 200 64.88 16.01 31.93
C SER A 200 65.33 17.15 31.02
N ARG A 201 64.62 18.29 31.03
CA ARG A 201 64.94 19.48 30.23
C ARG A 201 64.55 20.75 31.00
N PRO A 202 65.46 21.72 31.24
CA PRO A 202 65.10 22.93 31.97
C PRO A 202 64.09 23.77 31.16
N ILE A 203 62.90 24.00 31.73
CA ILE A 203 61.80 24.74 31.08
C ILE A 203 61.80 26.18 31.62
N ARG A 204 62.22 27.15 30.80
CA ARG A 204 62.19 28.58 31.18
C ARG A 204 60.90 29.31 30.82
N PHE A 205 60.17 28.81 29.82
CA PHE A 205 58.94 29.44 29.33
C PHE A 205 57.87 28.39 29.11
N LEU A 206 56.69 28.62 29.68
CA LEU A 206 55.51 27.77 29.52
C LEU A 206 54.42 28.57 28.78
N GLY A 207 54.08 28.15 27.57
CA GLY A 207 52.98 28.71 26.80
C GLY A 207 51.66 28.00 27.08
N LEU A 208 50.60 28.76 27.37
CA LEU A 208 49.25 28.23 27.58
C LEU A 208 48.32 28.67 26.43
N THR A 209 47.69 27.69 25.79
CA THR A 209 46.68 27.86 24.74
C THR A 209 45.38 27.18 25.17
N ALA A 210 44.25 27.67 24.67
CA ALA A 210 42.94 27.08 24.92
C ALA A 210 42.15 27.00 23.62
N VAL A 211 41.31 25.97 23.52
CA VAL A 211 40.42 25.74 22.38
C VAL A 211 39.12 26.56 22.51
N SER A 212 38.72 26.91 23.75
CA SER A 212 37.54 27.73 24.03
C SER A 212 37.92 29.12 24.58
N ASN A 213 37.08 30.12 24.27
CA ASN A 213 37.26 31.52 24.67
C ASN A 213 36.58 31.86 26.02
N ASP A 214 36.46 30.88 26.91
CA ASP A 214 35.73 30.96 28.18
C ASP A 214 36.57 31.52 29.34
N GLY A 215 37.75 32.08 29.05
CA GLY A 215 38.64 32.68 30.05
C GLY A 215 39.39 31.66 30.93
N SER A 216 39.17 30.36 30.71
CA SER A 216 39.79 29.25 31.43
C SER A 216 41.31 29.29 31.39
N LYS A 217 41.89 29.62 30.23
CA LYS A 217 43.34 29.83 30.05
C LYS A 217 43.90 30.84 31.04
N SER A 218 43.28 32.00 31.16
CA SER A 218 43.76 33.08 32.04
C SER A 218 43.64 32.68 33.51
N SER A 219 42.61 31.91 33.86
CA SER A 219 42.43 31.34 35.20
C SER A 219 43.55 30.39 35.57
N VAL A 220 43.82 29.43 34.69
CA VAL A 220 44.83 28.40 34.91
C VAL A 220 46.21 29.04 34.95
N ALA A 221 46.51 29.97 34.04
CA ALA A 221 47.78 30.70 34.02
C ALA A 221 48.04 31.43 35.34
N SER A 222 47.06 32.20 35.83
CA SER A 222 47.20 32.95 37.08
C SER A 222 47.35 32.03 38.30
N ASN A 223 46.50 31.01 38.44
CA ASN A 223 46.57 30.09 39.58
C ASN A 223 47.85 29.24 39.57
N LEU A 224 48.34 28.88 38.40
CA LEU A 224 49.59 28.15 38.25
C LEU A 224 50.77 29.07 38.62
N ALA A 225 50.75 30.34 38.19
CA ALA A 225 51.75 31.33 38.59
C ALA A 225 51.79 31.53 40.12
N THR A 226 50.63 31.69 40.78
CA THR A 226 50.56 31.73 42.25
C THR A 226 51.13 30.45 42.86
N LEU A 227 50.78 29.29 42.32
CA LEU A 227 51.23 28.01 42.88
C LEU A 227 52.76 27.86 42.79
N TYR A 228 53.39 28.35 41.71
CA TYR A 228 54.84 28.40 41.60
C TYR A 228 55.44 29.44 42.56
N SER A 229 54.85 30.63 42.68
CA SER A 229 55.34 31.67 43.60
C SER A 229 55.26 31.26 45.07
N MET A 230 54.29 30.43 45.45
CA MET A 230 54.12 29.94 46.83
C MET A 230 55.13 28.87 47.25
N SER A 231 55.95 28.40 46.33
CA SER A 231 56.77 27.20 46.50
C SER A 231 58.20 27.35 46.03
N GLY A 232 58.55 28.56 45.61
CA GLY A 232 59.89 29.01 45.29
C GLY A 232 60.36 29.98 46.37
#